data_AF-A0A2A5FTY8-F1
#
_entry.id   AF-A0A2A5FTY8-F1
#
_cell.length_a   1.000
_cell.length_b   1.000
_cell.length_c   1.000
_cell.angle_alpha   90.00
_cell.angle_beta   90.00
_cell.angle_gamma   90.00
#
_symmetry.space_group_name_H-M   'P 1'
#
loop_
_entity.id
_entity.type
_entity.pdbx_description
1 polymer ?
#
loop_
_entity_poly.entity_id
_entity_poly.type
_entity_poly.pdbx_seq_one_letter_code
_entity_poly.pdbx_strand_id
1 'polypeptide(L)'
;MLKKLLKIEKKIFRKIQQTINIVLRPIGLSLVTNAERSLFTLHEYKKPDGSFNYQEYKDIQEAGNLKKIAKVAVQKSTIVEICDFLKSRIEKPEFGLCHGTRRGMEQLWFSQNLDCEVLGTEISKSATDFPNTVQWDFHEKNDDWLGRADFVYSNSFDHSYDPQKSLNAWLDQLKIGGFVFIEHNSSHVPEKSTAMDPFGAVLIAMPYLLHQWAPERFVMAPTLIPSSKDGTEVNVFCLKRIT
;
A
#
# COMPACT_ATOMS: atom_id res chain seq x y z
N MET A 1 -7.78 10.09 -30.33
CA MET A 1 -9.16 9.71 -30.72
C MET A 1 -9.60 8.42 -30.04
N LEU A 2 -8.82 7.33 -30.13
CA LEU A 2 -9.11 6.01 -29.56
C LEU A 2 -9.39 5.99 -28.03
N LYS A 3 -8.57 6.68 -27.21
CA LYS A 3 -8.79 6.79 -25.75
C LYS A 3 -10.12 7.48 -25.37
N LYS A 4 -10.65 8.37 -26.22
CA LYS A 4 -11.95 9.02 -26.00
C LYS A 4 -13.11 8.08 -26.34
N LEU A 5 -12.99 7.31 -27.43
CA LEU A 5 -13.96 6.28 -27.82
C LEU A 5 -14.10 5.18 -26.76
N LEU A 6 -12.96 4.61 -26.29
CA LEU A 6 -12.93 3.63 -25.20
C LEU A 6 -13.58 4.14 -23.89
N LYS A 7 -13.42 5.44 -23.57
CA LYS A 7 -14.07 6.04 -22.40
C LYS A 7 -15.59 6.15 -22.57
N ILE A 8 -16.05 6.46 -23.77
CA ILE A 8 -17.50 6.56 -24.08
C ILE A 8 -18.13 5.17 -24.00
N GLU A 9 -17.51 4.15 -24.60
CA GLU A 9 -17.98 2.76 -24.54
C GLU A 9 -18.08 2.24 -23.10
N LYS A 10 -17.05 2.45 -22.27
CA LYS A 10 -17.09 2.07 -20.84
C LYS A 10 -18.23 2.77 -20.09
N LYS A 11 -18.54 4.03 -20.42
CA LYS A 11 -19.62 4.79 -19.78
C LYS A 11 -20.99 4.25 -20.18
N ILE A 12 -21.17 3.88 -21.45
CA ILE A 12 -22.39 3.25 -21.97
C ILE A 12 -22.58 1.88 -21.30
N PHE A 13 -21.54 1.05 -21.28
CA PHE A 13 -21.57 -0.26 -20.63
C PHE A 13 -21.94 -0.16 -19.15
N ARG A 14 -21.33 0.76 -18.40
CA ARG A 14 -21.69 0.99 -16.98
C ARG A 14 -23.15 1.36 -16.77
N LYS A 15 -23.72 2.19 -17.66
CA LYS A 15 -25.15 2.53 -17.59
C LYS A 15 -26.03 1.30 -17.84
N ILE A 16 -25.70 0.50 -18.85
CA ILE A 16 -26.42 -0.75 -19.15
C ILE A 16 -26.35 -1.71 -17.96
N GLN A 17 -25.15 -1.93 -17.41
CA GLN A 17 -24.94 -2.76 -16.24
C GLN A 17 -25.77 -2.29 -15.04
N GLN A 18 -25.82 -0.98 -14.78
CA GLN A 18 -26.65 -0.41 -13.71
C GLN A 18 -28.14 -0.71 -13.93
N THR A 19 -28.65 -0.52 -15.15
CA THR A 19 -30.05 -0.81 -15.48
C THR A 19 -30.38 -2.29 -15.31
N ILE A 20 -29.52 -3.19 -15.78
CA ILE A 20 -29.70 -4.64 -15.62
C ILE A 20 -29.69 -5.02 -14.12
N ASN A 21 -28.78 -4.43 -13.35
CA ASN A 21 -28.66 -4.72 -11.91
C ASN A 21 -29.87 -4.28 -11.08
N ILE A 22 -30.66 -3.31 -11.53
CA ILE A 22 -31.93 -2.95 -10.88
C ILE A 22 -32.89 -4.15 -10.89
N VAL A 23 -32.92 -4.92 -11.98
CA VAL A 23 -33.79 -6.08 -12.15
C VAL A 23 -33.22 -7.34 -11.48
N LEU A 24 -31.90 -7.51 -11.51
CA LEU A 24 -31.25 -8.71 -10.97
C LEU A 24 -31.13 -8.71 -9.43
N ARG A 25 -30.95 -7.55 -8.80
CA ARG A 25 -30.71 -7.45 -7.35
C ARG A 25 -31.83 -8.07 -6.48
N PRO A 26 -33.13 -7.89 -6.77
CA PRO A 26 -34.20 -8.50 -5.97
C PRO A 26 -34.17 -10.02 -5.90
N ILE A 27 -33.56 -10.69 -6.89
CA ILE A 27 -33.40 -12.15 -6.93
C ILE A 27 -31.99 -12.61 -6.52
N GLY A 28 -31.20 -11.72 -5.89
CA GLY A 28 -29.86 -12.03 -5.41
C GLY A 28 -28.79 -12.11 -6.51
N LEU A 29 -29.07 -11.62 -7.73
CA LEU A 29 -28.13 -11.65 -8.83
C LEU A 29 -27.54 -10.27 -9.12
N SER A 30 -26.32 -10.24 -9.67
CA SER A 30 -25.73 -9.02 -10.21
C SER A 30 -24.82 -9.32 -11.40
N LEU A 31 -24.89 -8.46 -12.41
CA LEU A 31 -23.94 -8.38 -13.51
C LEU A 31 -22.74 -7.55 -13.04
N VAL A 32 -21.58 -8.21 -13.09
CA VAL A 32 -20.27 -7.67 -12.73
C VAL A 32 -19.28 -7.98 -13.85
N THR A 33 -18.30 -7.12 -14.05
CA THR A 33 -17.16 -7.34 -14.93
C THR A 33 -16.20 -8.37 -14.34
N ASN A 34 -15.33 -8.96 -15.17
CA ASN A 34 -14.30 -9.87 -14.66
C ASN A 34 -13.34 -9.17 -13.69
N ALA A 35 -13.07 -7.88 -13.88
CA ALA A 35 -12.29 -7.09 -12.93
C ALA A 35 -12.99 -6.99 -11.57
N GLU A 36 -14.31 -6.78 -11.57
CA GLU A 36 -15.16 -6.79 -10.36
C GLU A 36 -15.29 -8.18 -9.71
N ARG A 37 -14.92 -9.25 -10.42
CA ARG A 37 -14.84 -10.61 -9.86
C ARG A 37 -13.45 -10.95 -9.33
N SER A 38 -12.41 -10.24 -9.77
CA SER A 38 -11.05 -10.56 -9.37
C SER A 38 -10.83 -10.17 -7.91
N LEU A 39 -10.24 -11.07 -7.12
CA LEU A 39 -9.90 -10.74 -5.73
C LEU A 39 -8.72 -9.78 -5.64
N PHE A 40 -7.84 -9.80 -6.65
CA PHE A 40 -6.76 -8.84 -6.81
C PHE A 40 -6.42 -8.62 -8.28
N THR A 41 -5.69 -7.56 -8.59
CA THR A 41 -5.08 -7.31 -9.89
C THR A 41 -3.68 -6.76 -9.71
N LEU A 42 -2.84 -6.97 -10.72
CA LEU A 42 -1.51 -6.39 -10.79
C LEU A 42 -1.29 -5.85 -12.21
N HIS A 43 -0.91 -4.58 -12.33
CA HIS A 43 -0.50 -4.00 -13.60
C HIS A 43 0.91 -4.47 -13.95
N GLU A 44 1.09 -4.96 -15.18
CA GLU A 44 2.38 -5.43 -15.67
C GLU A 44 3.08 -4.34 -16.47
N TYR A 45 4.34 -4.07 -16.13
CA TYR A 45 5.22 -3.18 -16.89
C TYR A 45 6.13 -4.05 -17.76
N LYS A 46 5.89 -4.11 -19.08
CA LYS A 46 6.59 -5.02 -20.00
C LYS A 46 7.28 -4.25 -21.13
N LYS A 47 8.53 -4.61 -21.40
CA LYS A 47 9.25 -4.21 -22.61
C LYS A 47 8.72 -5.00 -23.84
N PRO A 48 9.10 -4.61 -25.07
CA PRO A 48 8.70 -5.35 -26.28
C PRO A 48 9.10 -6.83 -26.29
N ASP A 49 10.16 -7.19 -25.57
CA ASP A 49 10.63 -8.58 -25.39
C ASP A 49 9.90 -9.35 -24.28
N GLY A 50 8.93 -8.73 -23.60
CA GLY A 50 8.16 -9.31 -22.50
C GLY A 50 8.82 -9.22 -21.13
N SER A 51 10.07 -8.74 -21.03
CA SER A 51 10.76 -8.56 -19.75
C SER A 51 10.22 -7.37 -18.96
N PHE A 52 10.42 -7.36 -17.64
CA PHE A 52 9.96 -6.28 -16.76
C PHE A 52 10.61 -4.94 -17.11
N ASN A 53 9.78 -3.89 -17.21
CA ASN A 53 10.21 -2.53 -17.51
C ASN A 53 10.28 -1.67 -16.25
N TYR A 54 11.36 -1.83 -15.49
CA TYR A 54 11.59 -1.06 -14.26
C TYR A 54 11.60 0.45 -14.48
N GLN A 55 12.19 0.93 -15.59
CA GLN A 55 12.29 2.36 -15.84
C GLN A 55 10.91 2.99 -16.04
N GLU A 56 10.00 2.31 -16.75
CA GLU A 56 8.62 2.78 -16.91
C GLU A 56 7.88 2.84 -15.58
N TYR A 57 8.01 1.80 -14.73
CA TYR A 57 7.47 1.83 -13.37
C TYR A 57 7.98 3.05 -12.60
N LYS A 58 9.31 3.22 -12.54
CA LYS A 58 9.97 4.31 -11.82
C LYS A 58 9.52 5.67 -12.32
N ASP A 59 9.54 5.92 -13.63
CA ASP A 59 9.14 7.20 -14.22
C ASP A 59 7.69 7.57 -13.89
N ILE A 60 6.78 6.58 -13.91
CA ILE A 60 5.37 6.79 -13.54
C ILE A 60 5.24 7.12 -12.04
N GLN A 61 5.95 6.41 -11.17
CA GLN A 61 5.95 6.69 -9.73
C GLN A 61 6.51 8.08 -9.44
N GLU A 62 7.64 8.46 -10.03
CA GLU A 62 8.25 9.79 -9.85
C GLU A 62 7.30 10.89 -10.32
N ALA A 63 6.71 10.75 -11.51
CA ALA A 63 5.75 11.72 -12.03
C ALA A 63 4.49 11.84 -11.15
N GLY A 64 3.98 10.70 -10.65
CA GLY A 64 2.84 10.64 -9.74
C GLY A 64 3.13 11.33 -8.40
N ASN A 65 4.29 11.05 -7.83
CA ASN A 65 4.80 11.68 -6.61
C ASN A 65 4.88 13.20 -6.76
N LEU A 66 5.59 13.70 -7.78
CA LEU A 66 5.77 15.14 -8.01
C LEU A 66 4.44 15.87 -8.21
N LYS A 67 3.49 15.26 -8.93
CA LYS A 67 2.14 15.82 -9.13
C LYS A 67 1.34 15.91 -7.82
N LYS A 68 1.56 14.98 -6.89
CA LYS A 68 0.84 14.88 -5.61
C LYS A 68 1.65 15.42 -4.44
N ILE A 69 2.81 16.04 -4.65
CA ILE A 69 3.82 16.35 -3.60
C ILE A 69 3.25 17.10 -2.39
N ALA A 70 2.30 18.02 -2.62
CA ALA A 70 1.67 18.79 -1.55
C ALA A 70 0.56 18.04 -0.77
N LYS A 71 0.08 16.91 -1.30
CA LYS A 71 -1.01 16.11 -0.70
C LYS A 71 -0.46 15.17 0.38
N VAL A 72 -1.30 14.85 1.34
CA VAL A 72 -1.04 13.83 2.37
C VAL A 72 -2.13 12.77 2.23
N ALA A 73 -1.73 11.50 2.13
CA ALA A 73 -2.68 10.39 2.02
C ALA A 73 -3.06 9.82 3.40
N VAL A 74 -2.06 9.60 4.26
CA VAL A 74 -2.25 9.12 5.64
C VAL A 74 -2.97 10.15 6.52
N GLN A 75 -3.78 9.65 7.46
CA GLN A 75 -4.34 10.47 8.53
C GLN A 75 -3.48 10.37 9.81
N LYS A 76 -3.29 11.50 10.50
CA LYS A 76 -2.51 11.52 11.75
C LYS A 76 -3.09 10.60 12.83
N SER A 77 -4.42 10.44 12.89
CA SER A 77 -5.08 9.53 13.83
C SER A 77 -4.66 8.07 13.61
N THR A 78 -4.56 7.62 12.34
CA THR A 78 -4.04 6.29 12.00
C THR A 78 -2.66 6.05 12.61
N ILE A 79 -1.73 7.01 12.46
CA ILE A 79 -0.39 6.88 13.02
C ILE A 79 -0.42 6.83 14.56
N VAL A 80 -1.25 7.65 15.21
CA VAL A 80 -1.38 7.65 16.68
C VAL A 80 -1.86 6.28 17.17
N GLU A 81 -2.89 5.70 16.55
CA GLU A 81 -3.40 4.38 16.93
C GLU A 81 -2.36 3.26 16.71
N ILE A 82 -1.56 3.34 15.64
CA ILE A 82 -0.44 2.41 15.44
C ILE A 82 0.62 2.59 16.54
N CYS A 83 0.92 3.84 16.93
CA CYS A 83 1.88 4.11 18.01
C CYS A 83 1.39 3.55 19.36
N ASP A 84 0.10 3.66 19.67
CA ASP A 84 -0.49 3.09 20.88
C ASP A 84 -0.45 1.56 20.86
N PHE A 85 -0.74 0.96 19.71
CA PHE A 85 -0.56 -0.47 19.50
C PHE A 85 0.90 -0.90 19.76
N LEU A 86 1.87 -0.17 19.20
CA LEU A 86 3.30 -0.46 19.37
C LEU A 86 3.73 -0.36 20.83
N LYS A 87 3.36 0.70 21.54
CA LYS A 87 3.68 0.88 22.97
C LYS A 87 3.13 -0.23 23.86
N SER A 88 2.02 -0.86 23.45
CA SER A 88 1.43 -1.99 24.17
C SER A 88 2.15 -3.34 23.92
N ARG A 89 3.08 -3.40 22.96
CA ARG A 89 3.67 -4.65 22.45
C ARG A 89 5.20 -4.66 22.40
N ILE A 90 5.80 -3.48 22.29
CA ILE A 90 7.24 -3.27 22.27
C ILE A 90 7.54 -2.27 23.38
N GLU A 91 8.33 -2.70 24.37
CA GLU A 91 8.65 -1.90 25.56
C GLU A 91 9.28 -0.56 25.20
N LYS A 92 10.20 -0.56 24.23
CA LYS A 92 10.87 0.63 23.74
C LYS A 92 11.27 0.46 22.26
N PRO A 93 10.43 0.90 21.31
CA PRO A 93 10.84 0.99 19.90
C PRO A 93 12.06 1.90 19.77
N GLU A 94 13.03 1.53 18.94
CA GLU A 94 14.27 2.28 18.71
C GLU A 94 14.38 2.77 17.28
N PHE A 95 13.90 1.98 16.31
CA PHE A 95 13.99 2.30 14.90
C PHE A 95 12.73 1.90 14.12
N GLY A 96 12.23 2.81 13.29
CA GLY A 96 11.08 2.61 12.42
C GLY A 96 11.34 3.00 10.97
N LEU A 97 10.68 2.30 10.05
CA LEU A 97 10.71 2.61 8.62
C LEU A 97 9.31 2.95 8.11
N CYS A 98 9.21 3.97 7.26
CA CYS A 98 8.01 4.32 6.53
C CYS A 98 8.30 4.24 5.03
N HIS A 99 7.55 3.42 4.29
CA HIS A 99 7.75 3.24 2.85
C HIS A 99 6.70 3.98 2.01
N GLY A 100 7.17 4.74 1.02
CA GLY A 100 6.32 5.52 0.11
C GLY A 100 5.81 6.81 0.74
N THR A 101 6.70 7.58 1.36
CA THR A 101 6.30 8.69 2.25
C THR A 101 6.06 10.02 1.54
N ARG A 102 6.40 10.14 0.25
CA ARG A 102 6.31 11.39 -0.53
C ARG A 102 6.99 12.59 0.17
N ARG A 103 6.24 13.28 1.03
CA ARG A 103 6.61 14.52 1.73
C ARG A 103 6.95 14.33 3.20
N GLY A 104 6.99 13.09 3.65
CA GLY A 104 7.54 12.70 4.93
C GLY A 104 6.66 12.92 6.16
N MET A 105 5.33 12.91 6.01
CA MET A 105 4.43 13.13 7.14
C MET A 105 4.37 11.94 8.08
N GLU A 106 4.51 10.73 7.52
CA GLU A 106 4.48 9.46 8.21
C GLU A 106 5.57 9.42 9.28
N GLN A 107 6.85 9.55 8.88
CA GLN A 107 7.95 9.50 9.83
C GLN A 107 7.93 10.67 10.81
N LEU A 108 7.49 11.87 10.37
CA LEU A 108 7.31 13.01 11.28
C LEU A 108 6.31 12.67 12.39
N TRP A 109 5.16 12.09 12.05
CA TRP A 109 4.13 11.78 13.04
C TRP A 109 4.51 10.59 13.92
N PHE A 110 5.20 9.57 13.40
CA PHE A 110 5.76 8.52 14.25
C PHE A 110 6.79 9.09 15.24
N SER A 111 7.78 9.88 14.79
CA SER A 111 8.77 10.50 15.69
C SER A 111 8.17 11.47 16.71
N GLN A 112 6.97 12.03 16.45
CA GLN A 112 6.27 12.85 17.44
C GLN A 112 5.57 12.02 18.53
N ASN A 113 5.26 10.76 18.25
CA ASN A 113 4.48 9.88 19.13
C ASN A 113 5.30 8.75 19.76
N LEU A 114 6.48 8.47 19.20
CA LEU A 114 7.45 7.47 19.64
C LEU A 114 8.79 8.15 19.88
N ASP A 115 9.46 7.79 20.97
CA ASP A 115 10.82 8.22 21.28
C ASP A 115 11.85 7.34 20.55
N CYS A 116 11.78 7.33 19.22
CA CYS A 116 12.58 6.47 18.36
C CYS A 116 12.99 7.15 17.05
N GLU A 117 14.07 6.66 16.42
CA GLU A 117 14.46 7.06 15.08
C GLU A 117 13.43 6.56 14.06
N VAL A 118 12.96 7.41 13.15
CA VAL A 118 12.05 6.99 12.08
C VAL A 118 12.52 7.56 10.74
N LEU A 119 12.72 6.67 9.78
CA LEU A 119 13.18 7.02 8.44
C LEU A 119 12.10 6.72 7.40
N GLY A 120 11.85 7.68 6.52
CA GLY A 120 10.99 7.53 5.35
C GLY A 120 11.78 7.12 4.11
N THR A 121 11.16 6.37 3.20
CA THR A 121 11.70 6.11 1.86
C THR A 121 10.76 6.62 0.78
N GLU A 122 11.35 7.12 -0.30
CA GLU A 122 10.62 7.57 -1.49
C GLU A 122 11.45 7.25 -2.75
N ILE A 123 10.83 6.70 -3.80
CA ILE A 123 11.54 6.32 -5.03
C ILE A 123 11.98 7.57 -5.83
N SER A 124 11.20 8.65 -5.70
CA SER A 124 11.47 9.93 -6.33
C SER A 124 12.68 10.64 -5.77
N LYS A 125 13.42 11.33 -6.65
CA LYS A 125 14.52 12.24 -6.30
C LYS A 125 14.14 13.33 -5.31
N SER A 126 12.85 13.67 -5.20
CA SER A 126 12.34 14.63 -4.20
C SER A 126 12.48 14.14 -2.76
N ALA A 127 12.87 12.88 -2.54
CA ALA A 127 13.13 12.35 -1.20
C ALA A 127 14.07 13.25 -0.39
N THR A 128 15.11 13.80 -1.03
CA THR A 128 16.09 14.68 -0.37
C THR A 128 15.52 16.03 0.06
N ASP A 129 14.32 16.38 -0.38
CA ASP A 129 13.66 17.64 -0.05
C ASP A 129 12.92 17.58 1.31
N PHE A 130 12.80 16.39 1.90
CA PHE A 130 12.04 16.16 3.13
C PHE A 130 12.91 15.59 4.25
N PRO A 131 12.77 16.08 5.49
CA PRO A 131 13.52 15.57 6.63
C PRO A 131 13.33 14.07 6.80
N ASN A 132 14.40 13.40 7.24
CA ASN A 132 14.41 11.96 7.54
C ASN A 132 13.80 11.13 6.40
N THR A 133 14.08 11.50 5.14
CA THR A 133 13.64 10.75 3.96
C THR A 133 14.84 10.43 3.09
N VAL A 134 14.97 9.18 2.65
CA VAL A 134 16.01 8.74 1.72
C VAL A 134 15.39 8.34 0.38
N GLN A 135 16.13 8.58 -0.70
CA GLN A 135 15.72 8.06 -2.00
C GLN A 135 15.95 6.55 -2.02
N TRP A 136 14.87 5.77 -2.00
CA TRP A 136 14.95 4.32 -1.99
C TRP A 136 13.69 3.68 -2.54
N ASP A 137 13.88 2.63 -3.33
CA ASP A 137 12.79 1.78 -3.80
C ASP A 137 12.45 0.74 -2.72
N PHE A 138 11.22 0.78 -2.21
CA PHE A 138 10.79 -0.11 -1.13
C PHE A 138 10.72 -1.60 -1.52
N HIS A 139 10.93 -1.96 -2.79
CA HIS A 139 11.09 -3.36 -3.22
C HIS A 139 12.51 -3.88 -2.98
N GLU A 140 13.50 -2.99 -2.87
CA GLU A 140 14.91 -3.34 -2.80
C GLU A 140 15.40 -3.45 -1.36
N LYS A 141 16.23 -4.47 -1.10
CA LYS A 141 16.85 -4.68 0.21
C LYS A 141 17.93 -3.64 0.46
N ASN A 142 17.94 -3.10 1.66
CA ASN A 142 19.05 -2.28 2.16
C ASN A 142 19.73 -3.03 3.30
N ASP A 143 21.00 -3.37 3.12
CA ASP A 143 21.79 -4.13 4.10
C ASP A 143 21.87 -3.41 5.45
N ASP A 144 21.86 -2.07 5.45
CA ASP A 144 21.89 -1.25 6.66
C ASP A 144 20.59 -1.35 7.47
N TRP A 145 19.51 -1.92 6.92
CA TRP A 145 18.22 -2.03 7.61
C TRP A 145 17.86 -3.47 7.97
N LEU A 146 18.58 -4.47 7.46
CA LEU A 146 18.26 -5.87 7.69
C LEU A 146 18.22 -6.20 9.18
N GLY A 147 17.08 -6.71 9.64
CA GLY A 147 16.89 -7.14 11.02
C GLY A 147 16.94 -6.02 12.08
N ARG A 148 16.80 -4.75 11.70
CA ARG A 148 17.00 -3.61 12.61
C ARG A 148 15.73 -2.88 13.02
N ALA A 149 14.71 -2.83 12.17
CA ALA A 149 13.51 -2.05 12.45
C ALA A 149 12.61 -2.74 13.47
N ASP A 150 12.09 -2.00 14.44
CA ASP A 150 11.03 -2.46 15.34
C ASP A 150 9.67 -2.45 14.62
N PHE A 151 9.51 -1.55 13.65
CA PHE A 151 8.34 -1.50 12.78
C PHE A 151 8.63 -0.98 11.36
N VAL A 152 7.81 -1.42 10.43
CA VAL A 152 7.71 -0.91 9.05
C VAL A 152 6.26 -0.49 8.82
N TYR A 153 6.04 0.67 8.23
CA TYR A 153 4.72 1.18 7.88
C TYR A 153 4.65 1.55 6.40
N SER A 154 3.52 1.26 5.73
CA SER A 154 3.23 1.82 4.41
C SER A 154 1.74 2.01 4.16
N ASN A 155 1.40 3.13 3.55
CA ASN A 155 0.12 3.41 2.89
C ASN A 155 0.22 3.39 1.36
N SER A 156 1.31 2.80 0.83
CA SER A 156 1.65 2.81 -0.59
C SER A 156 1.84 1.39 -1.14
N PHE A 157 1.24 0.38 -0.50
CA PHE A 157 1.36 -1.01 -0.96
C PHE A 157 0.67 -1.23 -2.31
N ASP A 158 -0.35 -0.45 -2.64
CA ASP A 158 -0.98 -0.36 -3.96
C ASP A 158 -0.03 0.19 -5.04
N HIS A 159 1.03 0.91 -4.67
CA HIS A 159 2.09 1.35 -5.58
C HIS A 159 3.12 0.24 -5.93
N SER A 160 2.98 -0.96 -5.38
CA SER A 160 3.93 -2.07 -5.59
C SER A 160 3.73 -2.77 -6.94
N TYR A 161 4.79 -2.86 -7.74
CA TYR A 161 4.78 -3.66 -8.98
C TYR A 161 4.96 -5.16 -8.69
N ASP A 162 5.47 -5.50 -7.51
CA ASP A 162 5.65 -6.86 -7.03
C ASP A 162 5.39 -6.89 -5.50
N PRO A 163 4.11 -7.00 -5.08
CA PRO A 163 3.71 -6.96 -3.68
C PRO A 163 4.38 -8.04 -2.83
N GLN A 164 4.68 -9.20 -3.43
CA GLN A 164 5.40 -10.28 -2.78
C GLN A 164 6.84 -9.87 -2.48
N LYS A 165 7.54 -9.29 -3.47
CA LYS A 165 8.91 -8.78 -3.29
C LYS A 165 8.95 -7.67 -2.23
N SER A 166 8.05 -6.70 -2.29
CA SER A 166 7.96 -5.63 -1.28
C SER A 166 7.76 -6.19 0.12
N LEU A 167 6.75 -7.05 0.31
CA LEU A 167 6.46 -7.63 1.63
C LEU A 167 7.66 -8.39 2.20
N ASN A 168 8.35 -9.18 1.38
CA ASN A 168 9.53 -9.92 1.84
C ASN A 168 10.70 -9.00 2.18
N ALA A 169 10.92 -7.91 1.43
CA ALA A 169 11.93 -6.91 1.77
C ALA A 169 11.60 -6.21 3.10
N TRP A 170 10.32 -5.88 3.34
CA TRP A 170 9.88 -5.23 4.58
C TRP A 170 10.01 -6.15 5.79
N LEU A 171 9.66 -7.42 5.63
CA LEU A 171 9.88 -8.43 6.68
C LEU A 171 11.37 -8.60 6.97
N ASP A 172 12.24 -8.62 5.95
CA ASP A 172 13.69 -8.74 6.14
C ASP A 172 14.29 -7.59 6.96
N GLN A 173 13.72 -6.39 6.89
CA GLN A 173 14.16 -5.20 7.63
C GLN A 173 13.80 -5.26 9.12
N LEU A 174 12.80 -6.05 9.52
CA LEU A 174 12.31 -6.08 10.91
C LEU A 174 13.19 -6.93 11.83
N LYS A 175 13.36 -6.54 13.08
CA LYS A 175 13.75 -7.46 14.15
C LYS A 175 12.71 -8.60 14.26
N ILE A 176 13.12 -9.78 14.74
CA ILE A 176 12.15 -10.82 15.12
C ILE A 176 11.22 -10.25 16.20
N GLY A 177 9.91 -10.41 15.99
CA GLY A 177 8.88 -9.81 16.85
C GLY A 177 8.48 -8.39 16.49
N GLY A 178 9.16 -7.73 15.55
CA GLY A 178 8.76 -6.44 14.98
C GLY A 178 7.52 -6.55 14.09
N PHE A 179 6.98 -5.40 13.68
CA PHE A 179 5.68 -5.35 12.98
C PHE A 179 5.74 -4.65 11.62
N VAL A 180 5.10 -5.24 10.61
CA VAL A 180 4.71 -4.52 9.39
C VAL A 180 3.27 -4.03 9.56
N PHE A 181 3.03 -2.76 9.21
CA PHE A 181 1.71 -2.13 9.15
C PHE A 181 1.40 -1.74 7.70
N ILE A 182 0.34 -2.33 7.13
CA ILE A 182 -0.10 -2.05 5.76
C ILE A 182 -1.47 -1.39 5.79
N GLU A 183 -1.53 -0.11 5.40
CA GLU A 183 -2.80 0.61 5.28
C GLU A 183 -3.55 0.17 4.00
N HIS A 184 -4.82 -0.17 4.14
CA HIS A 184 -5.70 -0.58 3.06
C HIS A 184 -7.09 0.04 3.20
N ASN A 185 -7.67 0.51 2.10
CA ASN A 185 -9.02 1.08 2.10
C ASN A 185 -9.76 0.79 0.78
N SER A 186 -11.00 1.27 0.66
CA SER A 186 -11.85 1.08 -0.52
C SER A 186 -11.30 1.67 -1.83
N SER A 187 -10.19 2.40 -1.79
CA SER A 187 -9.49 2.90 -2.97
C SER A 187 -8.45 1.94 -3.52
N HIS A 188 -8.03 0.93 -2.77
CA HIS A 188 -7.00 -0.04 -3.15
C HIS A 188 -7.61 -1.34 -3.73
N VAL A 189 -8.78 -1.24 -4.39
CA VAL A 189 -9.50 -2.37 -4.99
C VAL A 189 -9.14 -2.57 -6.46
N PRO A 190 -9.32 -3.78 -7.03
CA PRO A 190 -8.87 -4.10 -8.39
C PRO A 190 -9.40 -3.17 -9.49
N GLU A 191 -10.61 -2.65 -9.33
CA GLU A 191 -11.26 -1.76 -10.31
C GLU A 191 -10.66 -0.36 -10.33
N LYS A 192 -9.89 0.00 -9.29
CA LYS A 192 -9.21 1.29 -9.15
C LYS A 192 -7.73 1.23 -9.48
N SER A 193 -7.14 0.04 -9.67
CA SER A 193 -5.74 -0.11 -10.03
C SER A 193 -5.41 0.56 -11.37
N THR A 194 -4.23 1.17 -11.42
CA THR A 194 -3.72 1.91 -12.58
C THR A 194 -2.24 1.62 -12.78
N ALA A 195 -1.61 2.18 -13.80
CA ALA A 195 -0.15 2.10 -13.92
C ALA A 195 0.60 2.91 -12.83
N MET A 196 -0.08 3.80 -12.09
CA MET A 196 0.50 4.50 -10.94
C MET A 196 0.23 3.74 -9.63
N ASP A 197 -0.90 3.05 -9.56
CA ASP A 197 -1.32 2.23 -8.42
C ASP A 197 -1.48 0.78 -8.93
N PRO A 198 -0.37 0.09 -9.29
CA PRO A 198 -0.35 -1.20 -9.99
C PRO A 198 -1.08 -2.32 -9.28
N PHE A 199 -1.07 -2.34 -7.95
CA PHE A 199 -1.67 -3.39 -7.17
C PHE A 199 -3.01 -2.94 -6.60
N GLY A 200 -4.02 -3.82 -6.67
CA GLY A 200 -5.27 -3.63 -5.96
C GLY A 200 -5.86 -4.97 -5.57
N ALA A 201 -6.44 -5.02 -4.37
CA ALA A 201 -7.08 -6.21 -3.82
C ALA A 201 -8.31 -5.84 -3.00
N VAL A 202 -9.32 -6.69 -3.04
CA VAL A 202 -10.45 -6.56 -2.13
C VAL A 202 -9.98 -6.81 -0.70
N LEU A 203 -10.52 -6.07 0.27
CA LEU A 203 -10.08 -6.12 1.66
C LEU A 203 -10.00 -7.56 2.22
N ILE A 204 -11.01 -8.38 1.93
CA ILE A 204 -11.09 -9.77 2.41
C ILE A 204 -10.02 -10.70 1.81
N ALA A 205 -9.43 -10.33 0.66
CA ALA A 205 -8.37 -11.13 0.04
C ALA A 205 -6.99 -10.86 0.64
N MET A 206 -6.79 -9.68 1.27
CA MET A 206 -5.49 -9.25 1.77
C MET A 206 -4.85 -10.26 2.74
N PRO A 207 -5.51 -10.77 3.80
CA PRO A 207 -4.89 -11.75 4.69
C PRO A 207 -4.42 -13.02 3.96
N TYR A 208 -5.19 -13.51 2.98
CA TYR A 208 -4.83 -14.67 2.17
C TYR A 208 -3.59 -14.40 1.31
N LEU A 209 -3.56 -13.26 0.62
CA LEU A 209 -2.44 -12.86 -0.24
C LEU A 209 -1.15 -12.67 0.56
N LEU A 210 -1.22 -11.98 1.70
CA LEU A 210 -0.07 -11.78 2.59
C LEU A 210 0.52 -13.12 3.04
N HIS A 211 -0.31 -14.07 3.44
CA HIS A 211 0.14 -15.42 3.82
C HIS A 211 0.72 -16.21 2.65
N GLN A 212 0.14 -16.08 1.45
CA GLN A 212 0.66 -16.73 0.25
C GLN A 212 2.04 -16.19 -0.14
N TRP A 213 2.28 -14.88 0.03
CA TRP A 213 3.50 -14.21 -0.41
C TRP A 213 4.67 -14.32 0.57
N ALA A 214 4.38 -14.48 1.85
CA ALA A 214 5.40 -14.66 2.89
C ALA A 214 4.98 -15.79 3.85
N PRO A 215 4.91 -17.04 3.37
CA PRO A 215 4.49 -18.17 4.17
C PRO A 215 5.42 -18.36 5.36
N GLU A 216 4.84 -18.61 6.54
CA GLU A 216 5.56 -18.92 7.79
C GLU A 216 6.48 -17.80 8.33
N ARG A 217 6.49 -16.62 7.70
CA ARG A 217 7.38 -15.52 8.11
C ARG A 217 6.80 -14.59 9.18
N PHE A 218 5.48 -14.56 9.29
CA PHE A 218 4.76 -13.68 10.21
C PHE A 218 3.51 -14.35 10.76
N VAL A 219 3.00 -13.80 11.85
CA VAL A 219 1.63 -14.04 12.33
C VAL A 219 0.80 -12.77 12.20
N MET A 220 -0.46 -12.92 11.84
CA MET A 220 -1.40 -11.79 11.84
C MET A 220 -1.71 -11.40 13.28
N ALA A 221 -1.42 -10.15 13.63
CA ALA A 221 -1.93 -9.50 14.83
C ALA A 221 -3.31 -8.87 14.53
N PRO A 222 -4.05 -8.40 15.55
CA PRO A 222 -5.34 -7.74 15.31
C PRO A 222 -5.19 -6.57 14.32
N THR A 223 -5.98 -6.60 13.24
CA THR A 223 -6.12 -5.49 12.30
C THR A 223 -6.64 -4.25 13.05
N LEU A 224 -6.00 -3.11 12.85
CA LEU A 224 -6.50 -1.84 13.38
C LEU A 224 -7.54 -1.27 12.40
N ILE A 225 -8.60 -0.68 12.94
CA ILE A 225 -9.61 0.04 12.17
C ILE A 225 -9.64 1.48 12.70
N PRO A 226 -8.72 2.34 12.24
CA PRO A 226 -8.59 3.67 12.80
C PRO A 226 -9.82 4.52 12.56
N SER A 227 -10.09 5.41 13.52
CA SER A 227 -11.15 6.39 13.35
C SER A 227 -10.75 7.41 12.30
N SER A 228 -11.50 7.45 11.20
CA SER A 228 -11.32 8.45 10.14
C SER A 228 -12.19 9.68 10.38
N LYS A 229 -11.61 10.86 10.22
CA LYS A 229 -12.36 12.14 10.31
C LYS A 229 -13.29 12.39 9.13
N ASP A 230 -12.98 11.81 7.97
CA ASP A 230 -13.76 12.01 6.74
C ASP A 230 -14.70 10.83 6.44
N GLY A 231 -14.81 9.86 7.35
CA GLY A 231 -15.63 8.66 7.20
C GLY A 231 -15.05 7.60 6.27
N THR A 232 -13.85 7.82 5.71
CA THR A 232 -13.14 6.78 4.95
C THR A 232 -12.75 5.63 5.87
N GLU A 233 -13.29 4.44 5.62
CA GLU A 233 -12.87 3.24 6.34
C GLU A 233 -11.44 2.85 5.94
N VAL A 234 -10.55 2.80 6.93
CA VAL A 234 -9.16 2.40 6.79
C VAL A 234 -8.95 1.14 7.62
N ASN A 235 -8.29 0.15 7.04
CA ASN A 235 -7.86 -1.07 7.70
C ASN A 235 -6.33 -1.10 7.71
N VAL A 236 -5.71 -1.32 8.86
CA VAL A 236 -4.27 -1.49 8.95
C VAL A 236 -3.98 -2.94 9.31
N PHE A 237 -3.47 -3.70 8.33
CA PHE A 237 -3.03 -5.06 8.57
C PHE A 237 -1.73 -5.05 9.36
N CYS A 238 -1.72 -5.75 10.50
CA CYS A 238 -0.58 -5.82 11.40
C CYS A 238 0.07 -7.22 11.33
N LEU A 239 1.28 -7.30 10.81
CA LEU A 239 2.01 -8.56 10.62
C LEU A 239 3.19 -8.58 11.59
N LYS A 240 3.20 -9.51 12.55
CA LYS A 240 4.33 -9.68 13.47
C LYS A 240 5.33 -10.67 12.89
N ARG A 241 6.57 -10.25 12.65
CA ARG A 241 7.63 -11.14 12.15
C ARG A 241 7.94 -12.25 13.16
N ILE A 242 8.10 -13.48 12.69
CA ILE A 242 8.49 -14.65 13.50
C ILE A 242 9.76 -15.37 13.04
N THR A 243 10.23 -15.13 11.80
CA THR A 243 11.48 -15.67 11.23
C THR A 243 12.19 -14.64 10.36
#